data_AF-A0A350I9S7-F1
#
_entry.id   AF-A0A350I9S7-F1
#
_cell.length_a   1.000
_cell.length_b   1.000
_cell.length_c   1.000
_cell.angle_alpha   90.00
_cell.angle_beta   90.00
_cell.angle_gamma   90.00
#
_symmetry.space_group_name_H-M   'P 1'
#
loop_
_entity.id
_entity.type
_entity.pdbx_description
1 polymer ?
#
loop_
_entity_poly.entity_id
_entity_poly.type
_entity_poly.pdbx_seq_one_letter_code
_entity_poly.pdbx_strand_id
1 'polypeptide(L)'
;MVIGFRGIPKITFPVFLLDSGNWEEYDGLLFLDNMILDDKNQQGKTLGARRVQTPHRNLQVLKHMITSPNGLLKQRTKYFIDNSGKPFIYEKTTMLSLKYLKISKVELKESATLIRVRGHNSPFTVPRPPEVGYTWAGILHLKGLPWMLYEYSETKLKDTKRKV
;
A
#
# COMPACT_ATOMS: atom_id res chain seq x y z
N MET A 1 -1.31 5.16 -15.94
CA MET A 1 -0.03 5.65 -15.35
C MET A 1 0.77 4.48 -14.82
N VAL A 2 2.07 4.39 -15.12
CA VAL A 2 2.97 3.36 -14.54
C VAL A 2 3.88 4.01 -13.50
N ILE A 3 4.03 3.40 -12.33
CA ILE A 3 4.87 3.90 -11.23
C ILE A 3 5.72 2.79 -10.62
N GLY A 4 6.90 3.16 -10.13
CA GLY A 4 7.69 2.33 -9.21
C GLY A 4 7.58 2.84 -7.77
N PHE A 5 8.36 2.26 -6.84
CA PHE A 5 8.25 2.60 -5.41
C PHE A 5 8.44 4.09 -5.08
N ARG A 6 9.23 4.83 -5.88
CA ARG A 6 9.42 6.28 -5.71
C ARG A 6 8.16 7.11 -6.02
N GLY A 7 7.21 6.54 -6.75
CA GLY A 7 5.92 7.16 -7.04
C GLY A 7 4.89 7.00 -5.93
N ILE A 8 5.12 6.11 -4.96
CA ILE A 8 4.16 5.82 -3.88
C ILE A 8 3.72 7.07 -3.09
N PRO A 9 4.59 8.03 -2.76
CA PRO A 9 4.17 9.27 -2.08
C PRO A 9 3.17 10.12 -2.86
N LYS A 10 3.00 9.90 -4.18
CA LYS A 10 2.06 10.64 -5.04
C LYS A 10 0.69 9.95 -5.14
N ILE A 11 0.49 8.81 -4.49
CA ILE A 11 -0.75 8.03 -4.52
C ILE A 11 -1.62 8.40 -3.33
N THR A 12 -2.94 8.51 -3.54
CA THR A 12 -3.89 8.76 -2.45
C THR A 12 -4.40 7.45 -1.88
N PHE A 13 -3.96 7.07 -0.67
CA PHE A 13 -4.50 5.89 0.02
C PHE A 13 -5.91 6.13 0.59
N PRO A 14 -6.74 5.09 0.79
CA PRO A 14 -6.48 3.70 0.41
C PRO A 14 -6.44 3.46 -1.10
N VAL A 15 -5.82 2.36 -1.51
CA VAL A 15 -5.84 1.91 -2.91
C VAL A 15 -6.58 0.57 -2.98
N PHE A 16 -7.21 0.30 -4.11
CA PHE A 16 -7.98 -0.92 -4.35
C PHE A 16 -7.33 -1.73 -5.45
N LEU A 17 -7.28 -3.05 -5.28
CA LEU A 17 -6.74 -3.96 -6.29
C LEU A 17 -7.71 -4.07 -7.46
N LEU A 18 -7.15 -4.12 -8.67
CA LEU A 18 -7.87 -4.41 -9.89
C LEU A 18 -7.34 -5.71 -10.54
N ASP A 19 -8.20 -6.39 -11.28
CA ASP A 19 -7.88 -7.66 -11.93
C ASP A 19 -7.19 -7.47 -13.29
N SER A 20 -7.44 -6.34 -13.95
CA SER A 20 -6.86 -6.02 -15.26
C SER A 20 -6.44 -4.54 -15.36
N GLY A 21 -5.68 -4.24 -16.41
CA GLY A 21 -5.28 -2.89 -16.79
C GLY A 21 -6.14 -2.30 -17.92
N ASN A 22 -7.27 -2.95 -18.24
CA ASN A 22 -8.16 -2.56 -19.32
C ASN A 22 -9.10 -1.45 -18.84
N TRP A 23 -8.56 -0.23 -18.76
CA TRP A 23 -9.28 0.93 -18.27
C TRP A 23 -9.62 1.86 -19.42
N GLU A 24 -10.88 2.26 -19.45
CA GLU A 24 -11.38 3.21 -20.44
C GLU A 24 -12.07 4.35 -19.71
N GLU A 25 -11.85 5.58 -20.16
CA GLU A 25 -12.51 6.76 -19.60
C GLU A 25 -13.31 7.43 -20.72
N TYR A 26 -14.61 7.57 -20.51
CA TYR A 26 -15.53 8.18 -21.48
C TYR A 26 -16.63 8.91 -20.73
N ASP A 27 -16.93 10.16 -21.14
CA ASP A 27 -17.96 11.02 -20.55
C ASP A 27 -17.93 11.10 -19.01
N GLY A 28 -16.73 11.18 -18.42
CA GLY A 28 -16.52 11.27 -16.97
C GLY A 28 -16.70 9.96 -16.21
N LEU A 29 -16.99 8.86 -16.87
CA LEU A 29 -17.03 7.52 -16.29
C LEU A 29 -15.71 6.78 -16.55
N LEU A 30 -15.18 6.14 -15.52
CA LEU A 30 -14.04 5.23 -15.62
C LEU A 30 -14.54 3.78 -15.58
N PHE A 31 -14.14 2.99 -16.57
CA PHE A 31 -14.53 1.59 -16.71
C PHE A 31 -13.35 0.65 -16.47
N LEU A 32 -13.67 -0.57 -16.04
CA LEU A 32 -12.82 -1.77 -16.07
C LEU A 32 -13.64 -2.89 -16.68
N ASP A 33 -13.22 -3.38 -17.84
CA ASP A 33 -13.89 -4.51 -18.52
C ASP A 33 -15.42 -4.30 -18.62
N ASN A 34 -15.84 -3.11 -19.07
CA ASN A 34 -17.24 -2.64 -19.20
C ASN A 34 -18.02 -2.39 -17.89
N MET A 35 -17.39 -2.58 -16.73
CA MET A 35 -17.97 -2.26 -15.42
C MET A 35 -17.47 -0.91 -14.93
N ILE A 36 -18.32 -0.14 -14.26
CA ILE A 36 -17.94 1.21 -13.79
C ILE A 36 -17.06 1.11 -12.54
N LEU A 37 -15.82 1.59 -12.63
CA LEU A 37 -14.93 1.78 -11.50
C LEU A 37 -15.23 3.08 -10.75
N ASP A 38 -15.48 4.17 -11.46
CA ASP A 38 -15.65 5.49 -10.88
C ASP A 38 -16.55 6.35 -11.76
N ASP A 39 -17.35 7.19 -11.12
CA ASP A 39 -18.23 8.16 -11.78
C ASP A 39 -17.80 9.56 -11.39
N LYS A 40 -16.92 10.16 -12.19
CA LYS A 40 -16.32 11.49 -11.91
C LYS A 40 -17.30 12.64 -12.11
N ASN A 41 -18.50 12.37 -12.62
CA ASN A 41 -19.57 13.38 -12.72
C ASN A 41 -20.24 13.61 -11.36
N GLN A 42 -20.12 12.67 -10.41
CA GLN A 42 -20.64 12.84 -9.06
C GLN A 42 -19.77 13.77 -8.20
N GLN A 43 -20.40 14.47 -7.28
CA GLN A 43 -19.69 15.31 -6.32
C GLN A 43 -18.95 14.45 -5.30
N GLY A 44 -17.71 14.84 -4.96
CA GLY A 44 -16.95 14.18 -3.91
C GLY A 44 -15.46 14.07 -4.22
N LYS A 45 -14.64 14.25 -3.18
CA LYS A 45 -13.17 14.18 -3.30
C LYS A 45 -12.64 12.76 -3.41
N THR A 46 -13.42 11.77 -2.97
CA THR A 46 -12.99 10.37 -2.91
C THR A 46 -13.78 9.49 -3.87
N LEU A 47 -13.13 8.43 -4.35
CA LEU A 47 -13.72 7.35 -5.14
C LEU A 47 -14.99 6.81 -4.46
N GLY A 48 -14.92 6.55 -3.15
CA GLY A 48 -16.07 6.06 -2.38
C GLY A 48 -17.25 7.04 -2.36
N ALA A 49 -17.00 8.33 -2.17
CA ALA A 49 -18.06 9.34 -2.13
C ALA A 49 -18.81 9.41 -3.46
N ARG A 50 -18.10 9.38 -4.59
CA ARG A 50 -18.70 9.39 -5.92
C ARG A 50 -19.47 8.11 -6.22
N ARG A 51 -18.89 6.95 -5.88
CA ARG A 51 -19.53 5.64 -6.09
C ARG A 51 -20.81 5.42 -5.29
N VAL A 52 -21.00 6.08 -4.15
CA VAL A 52 -22.26 6.00 -3.37
C VAL A 52 -23.38 6.82 -4.02
N GLN A 53 -23.04 7.92 -4.68
CA GLN A 53 -24.01 8.85 -5.27
C GLN A 53 -24.40 8.50 -6.70
N THR A 54 -23.61 7.67 -7.37
CA THR A 54 -23.85 7.32 -8.78
C THR A 54 -25.21 6.63 -8.98
N PRO A 55 -25.98 7.02 -10.01
CA PRO A 55 -27.22 6.35 -10.36
C PRO A 55 -26.99 4.99 -11.03
N HIS A 56 -25.78 4.75 -11.54
CA HIS A 56 -25.43 3.53 -12.25
C HIS A 56 -25.40 2.30 -11.33
N ARG A 57 -25.84 1.15 -11.85
CA ARG A 57 -25.94 -0.11 -11.09
C ARG A 57 -24.86 -1.13 -11.45
N ASN A 58 -24.24 -1.01 -12.62
CA ASN A 58 -23.16 -1.87 -13.12
C ASN A 58 -21.79 -1.44 -12.54
N LEU A 59 -21.71 -1.23 -11.22
CA LEU A 59 -20.46 -0.87 -10.56
C LEU A 59 -19.56 -2.10 -10.39
N GLN A 60 -18.28 -1.93 -10.69
CA GLN A 60 -17.26 -2.93 -10.39
C GLN A 60 -17.11 -3.10 -8.88
N VAL A 61 -17.05 -4.33 -8.39
CA VAL A 61 -16.90 -4.62 -6.96
C VAL A 61 -15.43 -4.51 -6.55
N LEU A 62 -15.13 -3.59 -5.62
CA LEU A 62 -13.79 -3.40 -5.05
C LEU A 62 -13.63 -4.19 -3.75
N LYS A 63 -13.19 -5.45 -3.86
CA LYS A 63 -13.11 -6.39 -2.71
C LYS A 63 -11.91 -6.16 -1.80
N HIS A 64 -10.78 -5.75 -2.36
CA HIS A 64 -9.50 -5.71 -1.65
C HIS A 64 -8.97 -4.29 -1.57
N MET A 65 -8.84 -3.81 -0.33
CA MET A 65 -8.35 -2.47 0.00
C MET A 65 -6.98 -2.56 0.68
N ILE A 66 -6.08 -1.69 0.29
CA ILE A 66 -4.75 -1.52 0.89
C ILE A 66 -4.65 -0.11 1.45
N THR A 67 -4.33 0.00 2.73
CA THR A 67 -4.31 1.28 3.46
C THR A 67 -2.90 1.84 3.68
N SER A 68 -1.85 1.09 3.35
CA SER A 68 -0.46 1.50 3.59
C SER A 68 0.48 1.20 2.43
N PRO A 69 1.56 1.98 2.28
CA PRO A 69 2.62 1.74 1.30
C PRO A 69 3.20 0.32 1.36
N ASN A 70 3.47 -0.19 2.57
CA ASN A 70 4.01 -1.55 2.74
C ASN A 70 3.06 -2.63 2.19
N GLY A 71 1.75 -2.44 2.39
CA GLY A 71 0.75 -3.36 1.84
C GLY A 71 0.78 -3.42 0.31
N LEU A 72 1.05 -2.29 -0.37
CA LEU A 72 1.19 -2.22 -1.83
C LEU A 72 2.40 -3.03 -2.32
N LEU A 73 3.54 -2.94 -1.62
CA LEU A 73 4.77 -3.69 -1.96
C LEU A 73 4.57 -5.21 -1.94
N LYS A 74 3.61 -5.71 -1.16
CA LYS A 74 3.34 -7.15 -1.00
C LYS A 74 2.39 -7.73 -2.05
N GLN A 75 1.74 -6.90 -2.85
CA GLN A 75 0.74 -7.38 -3.81
C GLN A 75 1.35 -8.08 -5.02
N ARG A 76 0.62 -9.06 -5.56
CA ARG A 76 0.99 -9.79 -6.78
C ARG A 76 0.47 -9.10 -8.04
N THR A 77 -0.77 -8.62 -8.02
CA THR A 77 -1.29 -7.78 -9.10
C THR A 77 -0.47 -6.49 -9.19
N LYS A 78 -0.40 -5.96 -10.41
CA LYS A 78 0.19 -4.66 -10.69
C LYS A 78 -0.85 -3.58 -10.89
N TYR A 79 -2.15 -3.91 -10.93
CA TYR A 79 -3.23 -3.00 -11.28
C TYR A 79 -3.97 -2.50 -10.04
N PHE A 80 -4.15 -1.19 -9.95
CA PHE A 80 -4.75 -0.53 -8.80
C PHE A 80 -5.53 0.72 -9.20
N ILE A 81 -6.46 1.14 -8.34
CA ILE A 81 -7.05 2.48 -8.34
C ILE A 81 -6.85 3.12 -6.97
N ASP A 82 -6.48 4.39 -6.95
CA ASP A 82 -6.31 5.14 -5.71
C ASP A 82 -7.61 5.79 -5.23
N ASN A 83 -7.62 6.31 -4.00
CA ASN A 83 -8.82 6.90 -3.42
C ASN A 83 -9.27 8.21 -4.11
N SER A 84 -8.44 8.79 -4.98
CA SER A 84 -8.82 9.95 -5.80
C SER A 84 -9.54 9.54 -7.10
N GLY A 85 -9.58 8.24 -7.42
CA GLY A 85 -10.15 7.70 -8.65
C GLY A 85 -9.14 7.55 -9.78
N LYS A 86 -7.84 7.55 -9.47
CA LYS A 86 -6.78 7.44 -10.48
C LYS A 86 -6.29 5.99 -10.61
N PRO A 87 -6.50 5.33 -11.77
CA PRO A 87 -5.95 4.00 -11.97
C PRO A 87 -4.45 4.06 -12.29
N PHE A 88 -3.69 3.10 -11.76
CA PHE A 88 -2.25 3.04 -11.92
C PHE A 88 -1.71 1.61 -11.91
N ILE A 89 -0.59 1.44 -12.61
CA ILE A 89 0.18 0.20 -12.64
C ILE A 89 1.38 0.39 -11.72
N TYR A 90 1.54 -0.48 -10.73
CA TYR A 90 2.72 -0.52 -9.88
C TYR A 90 3.68 -1.61 -10.34
N GLU A 91 4.84 -1.18 -10.85
CA GLU A 91 5.89 -2.08 -11.33
C GLU A 91 7.06 -2.16 -10.36
N LYS A 92 7.33 -3.39 -9.90
CA LYS A 92 8.47 -3.70 -9.05
C LYS A 92 9.73 -3.81 -9.90
N THR A 93 10.65 -2.87 -9.73
CA THR A 93 11.84 -2.68 -10.57
C THR A 93 13.15 -2.83 -9.80
N THR A 94 13.13 -2.65 -8.48
CA THR A 94 14.35 -2.55 -7.67
C THR A 94 14.43 -3.68 -6.64
N MET A 95 15.58 -4.36 -6.55
CA MET A 95 15.83 -5.34 -5.49
C MET A 95 16.42 -4.64 -4.26
N LEU A 96 15.71 -4.68 -3.13
CA LEU A 96 16.20 -4.18 -1.85
C LEU A 96 16.54 -5.32 -0.91
N SER A 97 17.53 -5.10 -0.03
CA SER A 97 17.84 -6.04 1.04
C SER A 97 16.83 -5.91 2.17
N LEU A 98 16.29 -7.04 2.60
CA LEU A 98 15.46 -7.19 3.79
C LEU A 98 16.34 -7.75 4.90
N LYS A 99 16.55 -6.98 5.97
CA LYS A 99 17.35 -7.39 7.12
C LYS A 99 16.50 -7.41 8.38
N TYR A 100 16.74 -8.39 9.25
CA TYR A 100 15.99 -8.52 10.50
C TYR A 100 16.73 -7.85 11.65
N LEU A 101 16.11 -6.81 12.20
CA LEU A 101 16.61 -6.04 13.33
C LEU A 101 15.76 -6.31 14.57
N LYS A 102 16.40 -6.50 15.73
CA LYS A 102 15.69 -6.78 16.98
C LYS A 102 14.90 -5.55 17.41
N ILE A 103 13.62 -5.73 17.72
CA ILE A 103 12.78 -4.68 18.29
C ILE A 103 13.32 -4.36 19.68
N SER A 104 13.65 -3.09 19.92
CA SER A 104 14.18 -2.61 21.19
C SER A 104 13.09 -2.01 22.07
N LYS A 105 12.08 -1.40 21.45
CA LYS A 105 10.97 -0.75 22.17
C LYS A 105 9.74 -0.66 21.28
N VAL A 106 8.58 -0.86 21.87
CA VAL A 106 7.26 -0.62 21.27
C VAL A 106 6.61 0.49 22.09
N GLU A 107 6.29 1.63 21.46
CA GLU A 107 5.60 2.73 22.12
C GLU A 107 4.21 2.89 21.51
N LEU A 108 3.18 2.62 22.31
CA LEU A 108 1.80 2.87 21.92
C LEU A 108 1.52 4.37 21.98
N LYS A 109 0.91 4.91 20.94
CA LYS A 109 0.34 6.26 20.88
C LYS A 109 -1.17 6.11 20.64
N GLU A 110 -1.90 7.21 20.73
CA GLU A 110 -3.37 7.20 20.57
C GLU A 110 -3.82 6.67 19.20
N SER A 111 -3.10 7.03 18.12
CA SER A 111 -3.49 6.69 16.73
C SER A 111 -2.54 5.75 16.00
N ALA A 112 -1.40 5.39 16.62
CA ALA A 112 -0.36 4.59 15.99
C ALA A 112 0.57 3.95 17.03
N THR A 113 1.41 3.03 16.58
CA THR A 113 2.49 2.45 17.37
C THR A 113 3.83 2.82 16.74
N LEU A 114 4.79 3.24 17.58
CA LEU A 114 6.17 3.47 17.19
C LEU A 114 7.02 2.26 17.53
N ILE A 115 7.66 1.68 16.52
CA ILE A 115 8.55 0.54 16.65
C ILE A 115 9.99 1.01 16.54
N ARG A 116 10.76 0.86 17.62
CA ARG A 116 12.21 1.10 17.63
C ARG A 116 12.94 -0.22 17.46
N VAL A 117 14.00 -0.21 16.67
CA VAL A 117 14.84 -1.38 16.41
C VAL A 117 16.29 -1.09 16.78
N ARG A 118 17.05 -2.13 17.15
CA ARG A 118 18.47 -1.99 17.47
C ARG A 118 19.26 -1.56 16.22
N GLY A 119 20.17 -0.60 16.40
CA GLY A 119 21.03 -0.09 15.32
C GLY A 119 20.39 0.98 14.43
N HIS A 120 19.17 1.45 14.74
CA HIS A 120 18.52 2.55 14.05
C HIS A 120 17.77 3.45 15.04
N ASN A 121 18.07 4.75 15.02
CA ASN A 121 17.57 5.69 16.03
C ASN A 121 16.11 6.12 15.77
N SER A 122 15.70 6.22 14.51
CA SER A 122 14.36 6.67 14.15
C SER A 122 13.35 5.51 14.29
N PRO A 123 12.17 5.75 14.90
CA PRO A 123 11.13 4.74 14.98
C PRO A 123 10.42 4.55 13.64
N PHE A 124 9.83 3.37 13.44
CA PHE A 124 8.88 3.10 12.37
C PHE A 124 7.45 3.24 12.90
N THR A 125 6.63 4.04 12.22
CA THR A 125 5.21 4.22 12.57
C THR A 125 4.37 3.16 11.88
N VAL A 126 3.57 2.43 12.67
CA VAL A 126 2.64 1.40 12.19
C VAL A 126 1.27 1.60 12.83
N PRO A 127 0.16 1.19 12.18
CA PRO A 127 -1.18 1.41 12.72
C PRO A 127 -1.50 0.52 13.94
N ARG A 128 -0.84 -0.62 14.07
CA ARG A 128 -1.06 -1.58 15.16
C ARG A 128 0.27 -2.11 15.67
N PRO A 129 0.38 -2.40 16.98
CA PRO A 129 1.56 -3.06 17.53
C PRO A 129 1.73 -4.46 16.91
N PRO A 130 2.97 -4.99 16.92
CA PRO A 130 3.19 -6.40 16.59
C PRO A 130 2.43 -7.30 17.57
N GLU A 131 2.06 -8.50 17.11
CA GLU A 131 1.48 -9.53 17.96
C GLU A 131 2.49 -9.99 19.03
N VAL A 132 1.98 -10.62 20.09
CA VAL A 132 2.82 -11.15 21.17
C VAL A 132 3.79 -12.19 20.61
N GLY A 133 5.05 -12.14 21.04
CA GLY A 133 6.11 -13.06 20.59
C GLY A 133 6.94 -12.53 19.42
N TYR A 134 6.45 -11.55 18.66
CA TYR A 134 7.19 -10.94 17.55
C TYR A 134 8.24 -9.95 18.07
N THR A 135 9.49 -10.41 18.18
CA THR A 135 10.61 -9.63 18.73
C THR A 135 11.58 -9.07 17.69
N TRP A 136 11.37 -9.40 16.41
CA TRP A 136 12.20 -8.95 15.29
C TRP A 136 11.36 -8.25 14.21
N ALA A 137 11.95 -7.25 13.57
CA ALA A 137 11.34 -6.53 12.45
C ALA A 137 12.21 -6.70 11.20
N GLY A 138 11.61 -7.17 10.11
CA GLY A 138 12.20 -7.17 8.78
C GLY A 138 12.12 -5.77 8.18
N ILE A 139 13.27 -5.14 7.98
CA ILE A 139 13.39 -3.77 7.46
C ILE A 139 13.97 -3.80 6.05
N LEU A 140 13.27 -3.18 5.09
CA LEU A 140 13.80 -2.92 3.76
C LEU A 140 14.84 -1.81 3.83
N HIS A 141 15.99 -2.03 3.20
CA HIS A 141 17.05 -1.04 3.13
C HIS A 141 17.16 -0.47 1.72
N LEU A 142 17.05 0.85 1.60
CA LEU A 142 17.23 1.59 0.35
C LEU A 142 18.64 2.20 0.35
N LYS A 143 19.47 1.82 -0.63
CA LYS A 143 20.89 2.25 -0.71
C LYS A 143 21.66 2.00 0.61
N GLY A 144 21.38 0.88 1.27
CA GLY A 144 22.02 0.50 2.54
C GLY A 144 21.41 1.14 3.80
N LEU A 145 20.47 2.08 3.66
CA LEU A 145 19.82 2.74 4.80
C LEU A 145 18.45 2.12 5.11
N PRO A 146 18.09 1.92 6.39
CA PRO A 146 16.74 1.53 6.80
C PRO A 146 15.67 2.44 6.19
N TRP A 147 14.69 1.86 5.48
CA TRP A 147 13.65 2.63 4.79
C TRP A 147 12.24 2.31 5.31
N MET A 148 11.84 1.04 5.32
CA MET A 148 10.47 0.66 5.61
C MET A 148 10.41 -0.64 6.41
N LEU A 149 9.56 -0.66 7.44
CA LEU A 149 9.18 -1.88 8.14
C LEU A 149 8.30 -2.72 7.22
N TYR A 150 8.80 -3.89 6.84
CA TYR A 150 8.15 -4.78 5.89
C TYR A 150 7.32 -5.85 6.58
N GLU A 151 7.87 -6.52 7.58
CA GLU A 151 7.18 -7.57 8.33
C GLU A 151 7.80 -7.77 9.72
N TYR A 152 7.15 -8.58 10.53
CA TYR A 152 7.65 -8.99 11.83
C TYR A 152 8.02 -10.47 11.81
N SER A 153 8.90 -10.89 12.73
CA SER A 153 9.16 -12.29 13.01
C SER A 153 9.40 -12.54 14.51
N GLU A 154 9.12 -13.75 14.97
CA GLU A 154 9.40 -14.18 16.35
C GLU A 154 10.92 -14.32 16.59
N THR A 155 11.65 -14.80 15.57
CA THR A 155 13.09 -15.06 15.60
C THR A 155 13.83 -14.24 14.56
N LYS A 156 15.17 -14.18 14.66
CA LYS A 156 16.01 -13.56 13.64
C LYS A 156 16.06 -14.45 12.39
N LEU A 157 15.39 -14.02 11.33
CA LEU A 157 15.49 -14.66 10.02
C LEU A 157 16.73 -14.20 9.25
N LYS A 158 17.13 -15.00 8.25
CA LYS A 158 18.26 -14.68 7.37
C LYS A 158 17.94 -13.43 6.53
N ASP A 159 18.97 -12.66 6.22
CA ASP A 159 18.85 -11.55 5.29
C ASP A 159 18.44 -12.08 3.91
N THR A 160 17.43 -11.44 3.31
CA THR A 160 16.94 -11.81 1.98
C THR A 160 16.81 -10.57 1.10
N LYS A 161 16.31 -10.72 -0.12
CA LYS A 161 15.99 -9.59 -1.00
C LYS A 161 14.50 -9.58 -1.33
N ARG A 162 13.94 -8.39 -1.57
CA ARG A 162 12.57 -8.19 -2.05
C ARG A 162 12.61 -7.25 -3.24
N LYS A 163 11.84 -7.58 -4.28
CA LYS A 163 11.63 -6.67 -5.40
C LYS A 163 10.53 -5.68 -5.02
N VAL A 164 10.78 -4.39 -5.22
CA VAL A 164 9.89 -3.26 -4.96
C VAL A 164 9.86 -2.30 -6.14
#